data_AF-A0A8E2DSC5-F1
#
_entry.id   AF-A0A8E2DSC5-F1
#
_cell.length_a   1.000
_cell.length_b   1.000
_cell.length_c   1.000
_cell.angle_alpha   90.00
_cell.angle_beta   90.00
_cell.angle_gamma   90.00
#
_symmetry.space_group_name_H-M   'P 1'
#
loop_
_entity.id
_entity.type
_entity.pdbx_description
1 polymer ?
#
loop_
_entity_poly.entity_id
_entity_poly.type
_entity_poly.pdbx_seq_one_letter_code
_entity_poly.pdbx_strand_id
1 'polypeptide(L)'
;MSAIPRKPPCVRCNRTHHTPQAFLLECCRCRRAWHHSCHLPPLSEDQVLALVEGDGSRQFGEGLSSWQCRRCSKKPREAGHINTRPSASKLQLDIPSGTTSRGEPNRTNTEPL
;
A
#
# COMPACT_ATOMS: atom_id res chain seq x y z
N MET A 1 -9.11 20.59 -25.82
CA MET A 1 -8.93 19.16 -26.16
C MET A 1 -9.11 18.35 -24.89
N SER A 2 -10.28 17.76 -24.67
CA SER A 2 -10.55 16.95 -23.47
C SER A 2 -9.88 15.59 -23.64
N ALA A 3 -8.89 15.27 -22.79
CA ALA A 3 -8.23 13.97 -22.80
C ALA A 3 -9.24 12.88 -22.42
N ILE A 4 -9.40 11.86 -23.27
CA ILE A 4 -10.18 10.67 -22.92
C ILE A 4 -9.43 9.94 -21.80
N PRO A 5 -10.01 9.77 -20.61
CA PRO A 5 -9.35 9.07 -19.53
C PRO A 5 -9.16 7.60 -19.93
N ARG A 6 -7.90 7.20 -20.13
CA ARG A 6 -7.55 5.81 -20.40
C ARG A 6 -7.68 5.01 -19.11
N LYS A 7 -8.36 3.87 -19.18
CA LYS A 7 -8.50 2.95 -18.04
C LYS A 7 -7.11 2.42 -17.64
N PRO A 8 -6.76 2.40 -16.34
CA PRO A 8 -5.47 1.89 -15.90
C PRO A 8 -5.30 0.40 -16.23
N PRO A 9 -4.09 -0.08 -16.57
CA PRO A 9 -3.84 -1.49 -16.84
C PRO A 9 -3.86 -2.31 -15.54
N CYS A 10 -4.20 -3.59 -15.66
CA CYS A 10 -4.10 -4.54 -14.56
C CYS A 10 -2.65 -4.68 -14.08
N VAL A 11 -2.41 -4.54 -12.78
CA VAL A 11 -1.05 -4.58 -12.23
C VAL A 11 -0.39 -5.97 -12.24
N ARG A 12 -1.15 -7.04 -12.50
CA ARG A 12 -0.63 -8.41 -12.54
C ARG A 12 -0.22 -8.83 -13.96
N CYS A 13 -1.08 -8.56 -14.94
CA CYS A 13 -0.90 -9.01 -16.33
C CYS A 13 -0.60 -7.86 -17.31
N ASN A 14 -0.65 -6.61 -16.86
CA ASN A 14 -0.40 -5.39 -17.63
C ASN A 14 -1.36 -5.16 -18.82
N ARG A 15 -2.49 -5.87 -18.86
CA ARG A 15 -3.53 -5.73 -19.89
C ARG A 15 -4.64 -4.78 -19.44
N THR A 16 -5.29 -4.12 -20.39
CA THR A 16 -6.39 -3.14 -20.18
C THR A 16 -7.75 -3.65 -20.62
N HIS A 17 -7.86 -4.93 -20.98
CA HIS A 17 -9.14 -5.52 -21.39
C HIS A 17 -10.14 -5.49 -20.24
N HIS A 18 -11.40 -5.21 -20.57
CA HIS A 18 -12.50 -5.10 -19.64
C HIS A 18 -13.69 -5.85 -20.22
N THR A 19 -13.81 -7.12 -19.87
CA THR A 19 -14.90 -8.00 -20.28
C THR A 19 -15.49 -8.65 -19.03
N PRO A 20 -16.72 -9.20 -19.06
CA PRO A 20 -17.29 -9.91 -17.90
C PRO A 20 -16.37 -11.04 -17.40
N GLN A 21 -15.80 -11.81 -18.33
CA GLN A 21 -14.84 -12.89 -18.08
C GLN A 21 -13.47 -12.42 -17.53
N ALA A 22 -13.16 -11.13 -17.67
CA ALA A 22 -11.95 -10.52 -17.15
C ALA A 22 -12.26 -9.10 -16.70
N PHE A 23 -13.13 -9.03 -15.70
CA PHE A 23 -13.63 -7.78 -15.15
C PHE A 23 -12.49 -7.06 -14.41
N LEU A 24 -12.34 -5.76 -14.65
CA LEU A 24 -11.23 -4.97 -14.15
C LEU A 24 -11.71 -4.07 -13.01
N LEU A 25 -11.25 -4.37 -11.80
CA LEU A 25 -11.59 -3.69 -10.56
C LEU A 25 -10.52 -2.64 -10.24
N GLU A 26 -10.93 -1.45 -9.80
CA GLU A 26 -10.02 -0.40 -9.35
C GLU A 26 -10.12 -0.21 -7.84
N CYS A 27 -8.98 -0.28 -7.13
CA CYS A 27 -8.97 -0.13 -5.68
C CYS A 27 -9.20 1.33 -5.28
N CYS A 28 -10.20 1.59 -4.43
CA CYS A 28 -10.54 2.94 -3.99
C CYS A 28 -9.43 3.67 -3.21
N ARG A 29 -8.51 2.92 -2.56
CA ARG A 29 -7.42 3.51 -1.75
C ARG A 29 -6.13 3.75 -2.53
N CYS A 30 -5.71 2.83 -3.40
CA CYS A 30 -4.43 2.94 -4.11
C CYS A 30 -4.56 3.13 -5.62
N ARG A 31 -5.80 3.17 -6.15
CA ARG A 31 -6.13 3.43 -7.56
C ARG A 31 -5.48 2.45 -8.55
N ARG A 32 -5.05 1.28 -8.06
CA ARG A 32 -4.50 0.20 -8.88
C ARG A 32 -5.63 -0.67 -9.42
N ALA A 33 -5.51 -1.03 -10.69
CA ALA A 33 -6.46 -1.92 -11.35
C ALA A 33 -6.02 -3.39 -11.30
N TRP A 34 -6.98 -4.29 -11.15
CA TRP A 34 -6.79 -5.73 -11.08
C TRP A 34 -7.91 -6.44 -11.81
N HIS A 35 -7.61 -7.44 -12.63
CA HIS A 35 -8.67 -8.36 -13.06
C HIS A 35 -9.15 -9.20 -11.89
N HIS A 36 -10.44 -9.57 -11.86
CA HIS A 36 -10.99 -10.43 -10.81
C HIS A 36 -10.18 -11.72 -10.63
N SER A 37 -9.70 -12.32 -11.72
CA SER A 37 -8.86 -13.52 -11.75
C SER A 37 -7.38 -13.26 -11.44
N CYS A 38 -6.92 -12.03 -11.65
CA CYS A 38 -5.55 -11.60 -11.38
C CYS A 38 -5.34 -11.12 -9.94
N HIS A 39 -6.42 -10.82 -9.22
CA HIS A 39 -6.37 -10.51 -7.80
C HIS A 39 -5.98 -11.76 -6.99
N LEU A 40 -5.39 -11.56 -5.82
CA LEU A 40 -4.97 -12.64 -4.93
C LEU A 40 -5.57 -12.41 -3.54
N PRO A 41 -6.51 -13.26 -3.07
CA PRO A 41 -7.09 -14.41 -3.79
C PRO A 41 -7.95 -13.99 -5.01
N PRO A 42 -8.08 -14.84 -6.04
CA PRO A 42 -8.97 -14.58 -7.17
C PRO A 42 -10.41 -14.38 -6.69
N LEU A 43 -11.10 -13.42 -7.29
CA LEU A 43 -12.51 -13.17 -7.06
C LEU A 43 -13.33 -14.01 -8.03
N SER A 44 -14.35 -14.70 -7.52
CA SER A 44 -15.32 -15.45 -8.33
C SER A 44 -16.26 -14.49 -9.07
N GLU A 45 -16.89 -14.95 -10.15
CA GLU A 45 -17.86 -14.16 -10.90
C GLU A 45 -19.04 -13.68 -10.02
N ASP A 46 -19.57 -14.52 -9.13
CA ASP A 46 -20.60 -14.12 -8.16
C ASP A 46 -20.18 -12.95 -7.26
N GLN A 47 -18.90 -12.90 -6.84
CA GLN A 47 -18.40 -11.79 -6.03
C GLN A 47 -18.30 -10.51 -6.84
N VAL A 48 -17.95 -10.61 -8.13
CA VAL A 48 -17.93 -9.47 -9.04
C VAL A 48 -19.36 -8.96 -9.28
N LEU A 49 -20.32 -9.85 -9.50
CA LEU A 49 -21.72 -9.51 -9.66
C LEU A 49 -22.26 -8.81 -8.43
N ALA A 50 -22.02 -9.34 -7.23
CA ALA A 50 -22.43 -8.71 -5.97
C ALA A 50 -21.88 -7.28 -5.82
N LEU A 51 -20.62 -7.04 -6.22
CA LEU A 51 -20.02 -5.70 -6.22
C LEU A 51 -20.65 -4.74 -7.23
N VAL A 52 -21.06 -5.24 -8.40
CA VAL A 52 -21.71 -4.45 -9.45
C VAL A 52 -23.16 -4.14 -9.06
N GLU A 53 -23.89 -5.12 -8.53
CA GLU A 53 -25.26 -4.96 -8.04
C GLU A 53 -25.32 -3.99 -6.85
N GLY A 54 -24.33 -4.05 -5.96
CA GLY A 54 -24.18 -3.09 -4.86
C GLY A 54 -23.84 -1.66 -5.31
N ASP A 55 -23.31 -1.47 -6.52
CA ASP A 55 -23.02 -0.15 -7.09
C ASP A 55 -24.27 0.46 -7.78
N GLY A 56 -25.13 -0.39 -8.37
CA GLY A 56 -26.39 0.02 -9.00
C GLY A 56 -27.56 0.23 -8.02
N SER A 57 -27.53 -0.45 -6.87
CA SER A 57 -28.52 -0.26 -5.81
C SER A 57 -28.11 0.92 -4.94
N ARG A 58 -28.99 1.90 -4.77
CA ARG A 58 -28.78 3.20 -4.09
C ARG A 58 -28.44 3.10 -2.58
N GLN A 59 -28.03 1.93 -2.10
CA GLN A 59 -27.56 1.70 -0.74
C GLN A 59 -26.06 2.04 -0.65
N PHE A 60 -25.79 3.13 0.06
CA PHE A 60 -24.47 3.65 0.34
C PHE A 60 -23.57 2.61 1.03
N GLY A 61 -22.57 2.08 0.33
CA GLY A 61 -21.35 1.59 1.00
C GLY A 61 -20.62 0.39 0.40
N GLU A 62 -21.26 -0.45 -0.40
CA GLU A 62 -20.70 -1.79 -0.75
C GLU A 62 -20.48 -2.03 -2.26
N GLY A 63 -20.55 -0.98 -3.08
CA GLY A 63 -20.29 -1.06 -4.52
C GLY A 63 -18.80 -1.15 -4.91
N LEU A 64 -18.53 -1.22 -6.22
CA LEU A 64 -17.18 -1.11 -6.83
C LEU A 64 -16.37 0.05 -6.26
N SER A 65 -17.06 1.14 -5.91
CA SER A 65 -16.50 2.34 -5.31
C SER A 65 -15.84 2.14 -3.94
N SER A 66 -16.23 1.11 -3.17
CA SER A 66 -15.63 0.80 -1.87
C SER A 66 -14.66 -0.38 -1.91
N TRP A 67 -14.53 -1.07 -3.06
CA TRP A 67 -13.65 -2.22 -3.23
C TRP A 67 -12.17 -1.86 -2.96
N GLN A 68 -11.52 -2.72 -2.18
CA GLN A 68 -10.12 -2.58 -1.78
C GLN A 68 -9.32 -3.82 -2.15
N CYS A 69 -8.14 -3.61 -2.72
CA CYS A 69 -7.21 -4.70 -2.95
C CYS A 69 -6.68 -5.25 -1.60
N ARG A 70 -6.23 -6.51 -1.59
CA ARG A 70 -5.72 -7.19 -0.38
C ARG A 70 -4.71 -6.38 0.43
N ARG A 71 -3.84 -5.58 -0.22
CA ARG A 71 -2.86 -4.72 0.49
C ARG A 71 -3.52 -3.58 1.25
N CYS A 72 -4.60 -3.03 0.69
CA CYS A 72 -5.35 -1.92 1.26
C CYS A 72 -6.32 -2.39 2.34
N SER A 73 -6.95 -3.56 2.17
CA SER A 73 -7.89 -4.12 3.15
C SER A 73 -7.21 -4.53 4.45
N LYS A 74 -5.93 -4.94 4.40
CA LYS A 74 -5.13 -5.27 5.59
C LYS A 74 -4.60 -4.06 6.36
N LYS A 75 -4.61 -2.87 5.75
CA LYS A 75 -4.16 -1.66 6.43
C LYS A 75 -5.33 -1.09 7.22
N PRO A 76 -5.24 -1.01 8.55
CA PRO A 76 -6.26 -0.30 9.32
C PRO A 76 -6.44 1.09 8.71
N ARG A 77 -7.69 1.55 8.68
CA ARG A 77 -7.98 2.95 8.38
C ARG A 77 -7.44 3.70 9.58
N GLU A 78 -6.18 4.14 9.49
CA GLU A 78 -5.62 5.11 10.43
C GLU A 78 -6.58 6.30 10.40
N ALA A 79 -7.45 6.38 11.41
CA ALA A 79 -8.41 7.44 11.57
C ALA A 79 -7.60 8.70 11.92
N GLY A 80 -7.30 9.51 10.91
CA GLY A 80 -6.61 10.78 11.09
C GLY A 80 -5.15 10.72 10.65
N HIS A 81 -4.91 11.05 9.39
CA HIS A 81 -3.68 11.75 9.02
C HIS A 81 -4.08 13.19 8.70
N ILE A 82 -4.29 13.97 9.76
CA ILE A 82 -3.93 15.39 9.68
C ILE A 82 -2.48 15.45 9.22
N ASN A 83 -2.22 16.44 8.38
CA ASN A 83 -1.01 16.59 7.62
C ASN A 83 0.17 16.98 8.52
N THR A 84 0.62 16.12 9.43
CA THR A 84 1.82 16.39 10.23
C THR A 84 3.02 15.84 9.47
N ARG A 85 3.67 16.71 8.69
CA ARG A 85 5.05 16.49 8.22
C ARG A 85 5.87 16.03 9.42
N PRO A 86 6.60 14.90 9.35
CA PRO A 86 7.72 14.69 10.26
C PRO A 86 8.83 15.65 9.83
N SER A 87 8.75 16.91 10.29
CA SER A 87 9.87 17.84 10.22
C SER A 87 10.84 17.45 11.32
N ALA A 88 11.85 16.68 10.93
CA ALA A 88 12.98 16.35 11.77
C ALA A 88 13.68 17.65 12.23
N SER A 89 13.37 18.10 13.43
CA SER A 89 14.17 19.07 14.17
C SER A 89 14.42 18.50 15.55
N LYS A 90 15.39 17.59 15.60
CA LYS A 90 15.99 17.07 16.82
C LYS A 90 16.99 18.12 17.30
N LEU A 91 16.55 19.04 18.16
CA LEU A 91 17.46 19.80 19.04
C LEU A 91 17.25 19.25 20.44
N GLN A 92 18.14 18.32 20.80
CA GLN A 92 18.26 17.72 22.11
C GLN A 92 19.09 18.66 22.99
N LEU A 93 18.53 19.03 24.13
CA LEU A 93 19.13 19.92 25.13
C LEU A 93 19.96 19.08 26.13
N ASP A 94 21.15 19.61 26.44
CA ASP A 94 21.99 19.49 27.65
C ASP A 94 22.58 18.15 28.17
N ILE A 95 23.66 18.35 28.93
CA ILE A 95 24.87 17.54 29.24
C ILE A 95 24.81 17.09 30.73
N PRO A 96 25.66 16.16 31.24
CA PRO A 96 26.98 16.59 31.75
C PRO A 96 28.14 15.59 31.64
N SER A 97 29.32 16.17 31.84
CA SER A 97 30.71 15.70 31.86
C SER A 97 31.01 14.34 32.50
N GLY A 98 32.01 13.65 31.92
CA GLY A 98 32.66 12.48 32.51
C GLY A 98 33.89 12.02 31.72
N THR A 99 34.83 12.90 31.40
CA THR A 99 36.13 12.50 30.84
C THR A 99 37.03 12.04 31.99
N THR A 100 37.18 10.72 32.17
CA THR A 100 38.34 10.18 32.88
C THR A 100 39.06 9.21 31.97
N SER A 101 40.29 9.60 31.63
CA SER A 101 41.26 8.88 30.85
C SER A 101 41.80 7.68 31.62
N ARG A 102 41.95 6.50 30.98
CA ARG A 102 43.14 5.63 31.11
C ARG A 102 43.01 4.36 30.29
N GLY A 103 44.00 4.11 29.44
CA GLY A 103 44.52 2.76 29.22
C GLY A 103 44.28 2.12 27.86
N GLU A 104 44.95 2.61 26.82
CA GLU A 104 45.69 1.70 25.92
C GLU A 104 47.03 1.34 26.61
N PRO A 105 47.77 0.24 26.27
CA PRO A 105 47.76 -0.44 24.97
C PRO A 105 47.94 -1.99 25.00
N ASN A 106 47.82 -2.59 23.81
CA ASN A 106 48.60 -3.71 23.25
C ASN A 106 48.55 -5.11 23.92
N ARG A 107 48.13 -6.14 23.16
CA ARG A 107 48.99 -7.28 22.74
C ARG A 107 48.26 -8.37 21.96
N THR A 108 48.75 -8.56 20.73
CA THR A 108 49.18 -9.83 20.10
C THR A 108 48.31 -11.09 20.27
N ASN A 109 47.78 -11.60 19.16
CA ASN A 109 48.11 -12.98 18.80
C ASN A 109 48.06 -13.24 17.29
N THR A 110 49.23 -13.67 16.82
CA THR A 110 49.52 -14.35 15.57
C THR A 110 48.93 -15.76 15.65
N GLU A 111 48.29 -16.26 14.61
CA GLU A 111 48.24 -17.72 14.39
C GLU A 111 48.36 -18.03 12.88
N PRO A 112 49.25 -18.95 12.49
CA PRO A 112 49.56 -19.25 11.09
C PRO A 112 48.81 -20.45 10.51
N LEU A 113 48.73 -20.42 9.17
CA LEU A 113 48.59 -21.51 8.18
C LEU A 113 47.34 -22.39 8.20
#